data_AF-A0A1X7UBY9-F1
#
_entry.id   AF-A0A1X7UBY9-F1
#
_cell.length_a   1.000
_cell.length_b   1.000
_cell.length_c   1.000
_cell.angle_alpha   90.00
_cell.angle_beta   90.00
_cell.angle_gamma   90.00
#
_symmetry.space_group_name_H-M   'P 1'
#
loop_
_entity.id
_entity.type
_entity.pdbx_description
1 polymer ?
#
loop_
_entity_poly.entity_id
_entity_poly.type
_entity_poly.pdbx_seq_one_letter_code
_entity_poly.pdbx_strand_id
1 'polypeptide(L)'
;MLFYFIFYWTIWRASSQTKLQTLSFSEYIKSRRLNKNSRFRRNHSYCLRYYGLKINKALKTSIYNLLKTSRGNVGQTVAEILEKINVLDEEFEGNLSTMLAPIQGTNQWFRVKGEVKVMIAEYGSPTLFLTLSCAEYDSADIAQYLRKVNNAPQSYSISRLCTEDPVSVSRQFIYKFKDFCNSHSPERCSRQSRAILC
;
A
#
# COMPACT_ATOMS: atom_id res chain seq x y z
N MET A 1 19.05 45.86 2.41
CA MET A 1 17.68 45.49 1.98
C MET A 1 17.61 44.92 0.55
N LEU A 2 18.28 45.51 -0.45
CA LEU A 2 18.25 45.01 -1.85
C LEU A 2 18.73 43.55 -2.01
N PHE A 3 19.76 43.12 -1.28
CA PHE A 3 20.24 41.74 -1.31
C PHE A 3 19.21 40.72 -0.80
N TYR A 4 18.42 41.07 0.21
CA TYR A 4 17.35 40.22 0.72
C TYR A 4 16.21 40.07 -0.29
N PHE A 5 15.90 41.16 -1.00
CA PHE A 5 14.89 41.17 -2.05
C PHE A 5 15.33 40.34 -3.27
N ILE A 6 16.58 40.47 -3.69
CA ILE A 6 17.14 39.69 -4.81
C ILE A 6 17.20 38.20 -4.43
N PHE A 7 17.60 37.87 -3.20
CA PHE A 7 17.68 36.48 -2.73
C PHE A 7 16.30 35.82 -2.60
N TYR A 8 15.31 36.53 -2.04
CA TYR A 8 13.93 36.02 -2.01
C TYR A 8 13.32 35.92 -3.41
N TRP A 9 13.61 36.86 -4.30
CA TRP A 9 13.09 36.85 -5.67
C TRP A 9 13.72 35.74 -6.53
N THR A 10 15.03 35.47 -6.39
CA THR A 10 15.68 34.36 -7.09
C THR A 10 15.24 33.01 -6.54
N ILE A 11 15.05 32.86 -5.21
CA ILE A 11 14.48 31.63 -4.62
C ILE A 11 13.03 31.44 -5.05
N TRP A 12 12.22 32.50 -5.05
CA TRP A 12 10.83 32.43 -5.50
C TRP A 12 10.73 32.09 -6.99
N ARG A 13 11.58 32.69 -7.83
CA ARG A 13 11.69 32.41 -9.28
C ARG A 13 12.22 31.01 -9.56
N ALA A 14 13.16 30.50 -8.75
CA ALA A 14 13.63 29.11 -8.81
C ALA A 14 12.56 28.11 -8.37
N SER A 15 11.70 28.47 -7.40
CA SER A 15 10.54 27.64 -7.03
C SER A 15 9.38 27.70 -8.04
N SER A 16 9.33 28.78 -8.83
CA SER A 16 8.30 29.04 -9.86
C SER A 16 8.70 28.53 -11.25
N GLN A 17 9.93 28.06 -11.43
CA GLN A 17 10.31 27.24 -12.58
C GLN A 17 9.78 25.82 -12.38
N THR A 18 8.46 25.69 -12.45
CA THR A 18 7.83 24.42 -12.80
C THR A 18 8.27 24.11 -14.22
N LYS A 19 9.37 23.36 -14.37
CA LYS A 19 9.60 22.62 -15.60
C LYS A 19 8.26 21.92 -15.91
N LEU A 20 7.71 22.15 -17.10
CA LEU A 20 6.58 21.39 -17.62
C LEU A 20 7.05 19.94 -17.77
N GLN A 21 7.08 19.21 -16.65
CA GLN A 21 7.36 17.80 -16.65
C GLN A 21 6.13 17.12 -17.24
N THR A 22 6.36 16.39 -18.32
CA THR A 22 5.37 15.48 -18.89
C THR A 22 5.12 14.37 -17.87
N LEU A 23 4.13 14.58 -17.01
CA LEU A 23 3.69 13.56 -16.06
C LEU A 23 3.17 12.35 -16.83
N SER A 24 3.65 11.16 -16.48
CA SER A 24 3.00 9.94 -16.94
C SER A 24 1.55 9.91 -16.45
N PHE A 25 0.70 9.17 -17.15
CA PHE A 25 -0.70 9.06 -16.73
C PHE A 25 -0.85 8.53 -15.29
N SER A 26 0.02 7.62 -14.85
CA SER A 26 0.00 7.10 -13.48
C SER A 26 0.31 8.20 -12.46
N GLU A 27 1.33 9.01 -12.72
CA GLU A 27 1.71 10.14 -11.87
C GLU A 27 0.64 11.24 -11.88
N TYR A 28 0.03 11.49 -13.05
CA TYR A 28 -1.11 12.40 -13.15
C TYR A 28 -2.27 11.93 -12.27
N ILE A 29 -2.71 10.67 -12.38
CA ILE A 29 -3.79 10.15 -11.53
C ILE A 29 -3.41 10.21 -10.04
N LYS A 30 -2.17 9.85 -9.67
CA LYS A 30 -1.67 9.94 -8.29
C LYS A 30 -1.70 11.38 -7.77
N SER A 31 -1.24 12.36 -8.54
CA SER A 31 -1.24 13.77 -8.13
C SER A 31 -2.66 14.34 -7.94
N ARG A 32 -3.62 13.89 -8.74
CA ARG A 32 -5.03 14.29 -8.60
C ARG A 32 -5.67 13.64 -7.36
N ARG A 33 -5.40 12.36 -7.10
CA ARG A 33 -5.89 11.65 -5.91
C ARG A 33 -5.25 12.15 -4.61
N LEU A 34 -3.95 12.46 -4.64
CA LEU A 34 -3.19 12.98 -3.50
C LEU A 34 -3.07 14.52 -3.57
N ASN A 35 -4.12 15.18 -4.04
CA ASN A 35 -4.11 16.64 -4.22
C ASN A 35 -3.76 17.35 -2.91
N LYS A 36 -2.87 18.35 -2.98
CA LYS A 36 -2.47 19.16 -1.82
C LYS A 36 -3.68 19.78 -1.12
N ASN A 37 -4.69 20.21 -1.87
CA ASN A 37 -5.93 20.75 -1.34
C ASN A 37 -6.87 19.63 -0.87
N SER A 38 -7.22 19.65 0.42
CA SER A 38 -8.02 18.61 1.07
C SER A 38 -9.44 18.48 0.51
N ARG A 39 -10.02 19.55 -0.05
CA ARG A 39 -11.37 19.54 -0.65
C ARG A 39 -11.50 18.46 -1.73
N PHE A 40 -10.46 18.31 -2.56
CA PHE A 40 -10.47 17.32 -3.64
C PHE A 40 -10.22 15.90 -3.14
N ARG A 41 -9.37 15.73 -2.12
CA ARG A 41 -9.09 14.41 -1.53
C ARG A 41 -10.28 13.84 -0.76
N ARG A 42 -11.08 14.72 -0.13
CA ARG A 42 -12.27 14.34 0.64
C ARG A 42 -13.51 14.17 -0.22
N ASN A 43 -13.53 14.73 -1.44
CA ASN A 43 -14.65 14.57 -2.35
C ASN A 43 -14.65 13.16 -2.96
N HIS A 44 -15.59 12.33 -2.51
CA HIS A 44 -15.66 10.93 -2.93
C HIS A 44 -15.92 10.78 -4.44
N SER A 45 -16.84 11.58 -5.01
CA SER A 45 -17.14 11.58 -6.45
C SER A 45 -15.92 11.96 -7.30
N TYR A 46 -15.11 12.90 -6.82
CA TYR A 46 -13.87 13.28 -7.46
C TYR A 46 -12.88 12.10 -7.47
N CYS A 47 -12.66 11.47 -6.32
CA CYS A 47 -11.77 10.31 -6.21
C CYS A 47 -12.24 9.12 -7.07
N LEU A 48 -13.53 8.80 -7.04
CA LEU A 48 -14.13 7.75 -7.87
C LEU A 48 -13.97 8.01 -9.37
N ARG A 49 -14.10 9.27 -9.81
CA ARG A 49 -13.88 9.64 -11.22
C ARG A 49 -12.46 9.29 -11.68
N TYR A 50 -11.43 9.67 -10.92
CA TYR A 50 -10.05 9.36 -11.31
C TYR A 50 -9.71 7.87 -11.16
N TYR A 51 -10.34 7.17 -10.23
CA TYR A 51 -10.26 5.72 -10.15
C TYR A 51 -10.84 5.05 -11.41
N GLY A 52 -12.03 5.48 -11.84
CA GLY A 52 -12.66 5.02 -13.08
C GLY A 52 -11.80 5.33 -14.32
N LEU A 53 -11.18 6.51 -14.40
CA LEU A 53 -10.26 6.85 -15.49
C LEU A 53 -9.06 5.88 -15.56
N LYS A 54 -8.53 5.48 -14.40
CA LYS A 54 -7.42 4.52 -14.32
C LYS A 54 -7.85 3.13 -14.81
N ILE A 55 -9.00 2.64 -14.34
CA ILE A 55 -9.57 1.36 -14.78
C ILE A 55 -9.85 1.38 -16.29
N ASN A 56 -10.49 2.44 -16.79
CA ASN A 56 -10.82 2.57 -18.22
C ASN A 56 -9.57 2.57 -19.10
N LYS A 57 -8.47 3.20 -18.65
CA LYS A 57 -7.22 3.13 -19.39
C LYS A 57 -6.65 1.71 -19.40
N ALA A 58 -6.62 1.05 -18.24
CA ALA A 58 -6.14 -0.34 -18.13
C ALA A 58 -6.97 -1.28 -19.02
N LEU A 59 -8.29 -1.15 -19.01
CA LEU A 59 -9.21 -1.89 -19.87
C LEU A 59 -8.88 -1.68 -21.35
N LYS A 60 -8.81 -0.43 -21.81
CA LYS A 60 -8.50 -0.12 -23.21
C LYS A 60 -7.17 -0.73 -23.66
N THR A 61 -6.13 -0.65 -22.83
CA THR A 61 -4.82 -1.23 -23.13
C THR A 61 -4.88 -2.76 -23.14
N SER A 62 -5.56 -3.37 -22.16
CA SER A 62 -5.69 -4.83 -22.06
C SER A 62 -6.46 -5.44 -23.24
N ILE A 63 -7.58 -4.81 -23.64
CA ILE A 63 -8.37 -5.22 -24.81
C ILE A 63 -7.55 -5.07 -26.08
N TYR A 64 -6.84 -3.95 -26.25
CA TYR A 64 -5.97 -3.76 -27.41
C TYR A 64 -4.89 -4.83 -27.51
N ASN A 65 -4.24 -5.17 -26.40
CA ASN A 65 -3.22 -6.22 -26.37
C ASN A 65 -3.82 -7.59 -26.68
N LEU A 66 -4.99 -7.90 -26.12
CA LEU A 66 -5.72 -9.13 -26.42
C LEU A 66 -6.02 -9.23 -27.92
N LEU A 67 -6.62 -8.18 -28.50
CA LEU A 67 -6.94 -8.11 -29.94
C LEU A 67 -5.70 -8.19 -30.82
N LYS A 68 -4.55 -7.74 -30.34
CA LYS A 68 -3.26 -7.82 -31.05
C LYS A 68 -2.72 -9.25 -31.03
N THR A 69 -2.76 -9.93 -29.89
CA THR A 69 -2.30 -11.32 -29.73
C THR A 69 -3.25 -12.31 -30.42
N SER A 70 -4.56 -12.03 -30.38
CA SER A 70 -5.60 -12.84 -31.00
C SER A 70 -5.71 -12.67 -32.52
N ARG A 71 -4.80 -11.95 -33.20
CA ARG A 71 -4.82 -11.79 -34.67
C ARG A 71 -4.62 -13.11 -35.44
N GLY A 72 -4.25 -14.20 -34.76
CA GLY A 72 -4.32 -15.57 -35.31
C GLY A 72 -5.72 -16.22 -35.24
N ASN A 73 -6.64 -15.67 -34.44
CA ASN A 73 -8.01 -16.16 -34.17
C ASN A 73 -9.10 -15.29 -34.82
N VAL A 74 -8.79 -14.59 -35.92
CA VAL A 74 -9.75 -13.73 -36.62
C VAL A 74 -10.77 -14.62 -37.33
N GLY A 75 -11.94 -14.80 -36.72
CA GLY A 75 -13.05 -15.58 -37.28
C GLY A 75 -14.00 -16.21 -36.26
N GLN A 76 -13.67 -16.20 -34.97
CA GLN A 76 -14.50 -16.89 -33.97
C GLN A 76 -15.84 -16.19 -33.76
N THR A 77 -16.92 -16.95 -33.90
CA THR A 77 -18.28 -16.49 -33.60
C THR A 77 -18.50 -16.41 -32.09
N VAL A 78 -19.52 -15.65 -31.66
CA VAL A 78 -19.91 -15.56 -30.23
C VAL A 78 -20.20 -16.95 -29.65
N ALA A 79 -20.74 -17.87 -30.46
CA ALA A 79 -21.02 -19.25 -30.06
C ALA A 79 -19.74 -20.03 -29.73
N GLU A 80 -18.70 -19.93 -30.55
CA GLU A 80 -17.41 -20.59 -30.31
C GLU A 80 -16.72 -20.04 -29.04
N ILE A 81 -16.86 -18.75 -28.77
CA ILE A 81 -16.34 -18.16 -27.52
C ILE A 81 -17.10 -18.69 -26.31
N LEU A 82 -18.43 -18.80 -26.40
CA LEU A 82 -19.25 -19.39 -25.34
C LEU A 82 -18.91 -20.86 -25.10
N GLU A 83 -18.64 -21.62 -26.16
CA GLU A 83 -18.19 -23.00 -26.07
C GLU A 83 -16.85 -23.10 -25.35
N LYS A 84 -15.87 -22.25 -25.70
CA LYS A 84 -14.56 -22.21 -25.01
C LYS A 84 -14.66 -21.85 -23.53
N ILE A 85 -15.59 -20.98 -23.16
CA ILE A 85 -15.87 -20.66 -21.75
C ILE A 85 -16.44 -21.90 -21.03
N ASN A 86 -17.37 -22.62 -21.67
CA ASN A 86 -17.97 -23.82 -21.08
C ASN A 86 -16.98 -24.99 -20.97
N VAL A 87 -16.08 -25.12 -21.95
CA VAL A 87 -15.05 -26.17 -22.00
C VAL A 87 -13.84 -25.85 -21.11
N LEU A 88 -13.78 -24.66 -20.49
CA LEU A 88 -12.66 -24.18 -19.67
C LEU A 88 -11.32 -24.27 -20.42
N ASP A 89 -11.31 -23.80 -21.67
CA ASP A 89 -10.11 -23.79 -22.51
C ASP A 89 -8.96 -23.01 -21.83
N GLU A 90 -7.86 -23.70 -21.51
CA GLU A 90 -6.74 -23.15 -20.72
C GLU A 90 -6.06 -21.97 -21.43
N GLU A 91 -5.95 -22.01 -22.77
CA GLU A 91 -5.33 -20.94 -23.55
C GLU A 91 -6.20 -19.68 -23.52
N PHE A 92 -7.50 -19.83 -23.69
CA PHE A 92 -8.46 -18.73 -23.57
C PHE A 92 -8.50 -18.15 -22.15
N GLU A 93 -8.49 -18.99 -21.11
CA GLU A 93 -8.44 -18.54 -19.72
C GLU A 93 -7.13 -17.79 -19.41
N GLY A 94 -5.98 -18.29 -19.89
CA GLY A 94 -4.68 -17.63 -19.73
C GLY A 94 -4.65 -16.24 -20.38
N ASN A 95 -5.24 -16.11 -21.57
CA ASN A 95 -5.38 -14.84 -22.27
C ASN A 95 -6.29 -13.86 -21.50
N LEU A 96 -7.41 -14.33 -20.97
CA LEU A 96 -8.30 -13.53 -20.12
C LEU A 96 -7.63 -13.13 -18.80
N SER A 97 -6.90 -14.03 -18.17
CA SER A 97 -6.19 -13.78 -16.93
C SER A 97 -5.16 -12.66 -17.12
N THR A 98 -4.41 -12.71 -18.23
CA THR A 98 -3.45 -11.67 -18.63
C THR A 98 -4.14 -10.33 -18.90
N MET A 99 -5.33 -10.35 -19.52
CA MET A 99 -6.13 -9.14 -19.74
C MET A 99 -6.63 -8.52 -18.42
N LEU A 100 -7.03 -9.36 -17.45
CA LEU A 100 -7.61 -8.92 -16.17
C LEU A 100 -6.56 -8.53 -15.13
N ALA A 101 -5.33 -9.02 -15.24
CA ALA A 101 -4.21 -8.73 -14.34
C ALA A 101 -3.98 -7.22 -14.04
N PRO A 102 -4.01 -6.30 -15.02
CA PRO A 102 -3.84 -4.87 -14.76
C PRO A 102 -5.08 -4.18 -14.16
N ILE A 103 -6.25 -4.83 -14.12
CA ILE A 103 -7.53 -4.20 -13.72
C ILE A 103 -7.73 -4.35 -12.22
N GLN A 104 -7.74 -3.22 -11.49
CA GLN A 104 -7.89 -3.24 -10.04
C GLN A 104 -9.21 -3.87 -9.60
N GLY A 105 -9.14 -4.77 -8.61
CA GLY A 105 -10.32 -5.44 -8.03
C GLY A 105 -10.67 -6.79 -8.65
N THR A 106 -9.97 -7.24 -9.70
CA THR A 106 -10.10 -8.61 -10.20
C THR A 106 -9.28 -9.58 -9.35
N ASN A 107 -9.67 -10.86 -9.29
CA ASN A 107 -8.90 -11.89 -8.58
C ASN A 107 -7.46 -12.00 -9.11
N GLN A 108 -7.27 -11.80 -10.42
CA GLN A 108 -5.96 -11.82 -11.07
C GLN A 108 -5.11 -10.61 -10.66
N TRP A 109 -5.72 -9.44 -10.49
CA TRP A 109 -5.04 -8.28 -9.94
C TRP A 109 -4.57 -8.50 -8.50
N PHE A 110 -5.37 -9.14 -7.65
CA PHE A 110 -4.96 -9.50 -6.29
C PHE A 110 -3.81 -10.50 -6.29
N ARG A 111 -3.78 -11.46 -7.22
CA ARG A 111 -2.64 -12.38 -7.37
C ARG A 111 -1.33 -11.64 -7.70
N VAL A 112 -1.38 -10.67 -8.61
CA VAL A 112 -0.20 -9.88 -9.01
C VAL A 112 0.19 -8.82 -7.97
N LYS A 113 -0.79 -8.26 -7.24
CA LYS A 113 -0.60 -7.15 -6.28
C LYS A 113 -0.60 -7.58 -4.82
N GLY A 114 -0.81 -8.86 -4.51
CA GLY A 114 -0.67 -9.42 -3.17
C GLY A 114 0.78 -9.40 -2.67
N GLU A 115 1.74 -9.18 -3.57
CA GLU A 115 3.12 -8.92 -3.21
C GLU A 115 3.30 -7.55 -2.57
N VAL A 116 3.86 -7.54 -1.36
CA VAL A 116 4.15 -6.34 -0.55
C VAL A 116 4.92 -5.28 -1.33
N LYS A 117 5.90 -5.69 -2.16
CA LYS A 117 6.69 -4.77 -3.00
C LYS A 117 5.81 -3.96 -3.96
N VAL A 118 4.81 -4.61 -4.54
CA VAL A 118 3.93 -3.96 -5.52
C VAL A 118 2.89 -3.08 -4.84
N MET A 119 2.46 -3.45 -3.63
CA MET A 119 1.63 -2.58 -2.78
C MET A 119 2.36 -1.29 -2.41
N ILE A 120 3.64 -1.38 -2.02
CA ILE A 120 4.47 -0.21 -1.67
C ILE A 120 4.61 0.75 -2.86
N ALA A 121 4.87 0.23 -4.07
CA ALA A 121 5.00 1.06 -5.27
C ALA A 121 3.67 1.76 -5.68
N GLU A 122 2.54 1.10 -5.42
CA GLU A 122 1.22 1.58 -5.83
C GLU A 122 0.60 2.57 -4.83
N TYR A 123 0.59 2.19 -3.55
CA TYR A 123 -0.08 2.89 -2.46
C TYR A 123 0.86 3.75 -1.62
N GLY A 124 2.17 3.59 -1.78
CA GLY A 124 3.19 4.21 -0.94
C GLY A 124 3.59 3.29 0.22
N SER A 125 4.54 3.75 1.05
CA SER A 125 4.96 3.00 2.24
C SER A 125 3.74 2.69 3.10
N PRO A 126 3.50 1.43 3.51
CA PRO A 126 2.43 1.12 4.45
C PRO A 126 2.69 1.91 5.73
N THR A 127 1.78 2.81 6.06
CA THR A 127 1.82 3.51 7.34
C THR A 127 1.19 2.59 8.38
N LEU A 128 2.03 1.81 9.07
CA LEU A 128 1.58 1.04 10.23
C LEU A 128 1.46 2.00 11.41
N PHE A 129 0.24 2.25 11.88
CA PHE A 129 0.00 2.89 13.16
C PHE A 129 -0.15 1.81 14.22
N LEU A 130 0.86 1.68 15.08
CA LEU A 130 0.78 0.83 16.26
C LEU A 130 0.36 1.70 17.43
N THR A 131 -0.86 1.49 17.91
CA THR A 131 -1.25 1.95 19.24
C THR A 131 -0.91 0.84 20.22
N LEU A 132 0.25 0.95 20.88
CA LEU A 132 0.54 0.10 22.03
C LEU A 132 -0.44 0.48 23.13
N SER A 133 -1.23 -0.49 23.59
CA SER A 133 -2.17 -0.27 24.70
C SER A 133 -1.40 -0.04 26.01
N CYS A 134 -1.95 0.76 26.93
CA CYS A 134 -1.41 0.88 28.29
C CYS A 134 -1.24 -0.48 28.98
N ALA A 135 -2.06 -1.47 28.61
CA ALA A 135 -1.98 -2.83 29.13
C ALA A 135 -0.65 -3.53 28.82
N GLU A 136 0.07 -3.10 27.77
CA GLU A 136 1.34 -3.73 27.45
C GLU A 136 2.43 -3.39 28.47
N TYR A 137 2.36 -2.22 29.11
CA TYR A 137 3.27 -1.83 30.18
C TYR A 137 3.13 -2.72 31.42
N ASP A 138 1.95 -3.29 31.65
CA ASP A 138 1.67 -4.21 32.76
C ASP A 138 1.97 -5.68 32.41
N SER A 139 2.55 -5.95 31.24
CA SER A 139 2.86 -7.32 30.84
C SER A 139 3.96 -7.96 31.71
N ALA A 140 3.73 -9.22 32.10
CA ALA A 140 4.66 -9.97 32.95
C ALA A 140 6.05 -10.10 32.30
N ASP A 141 6.12 -10.20 30.97
CA ASP A 141 7.37 -10.30 30.22
C ASP A 141 8.24 -9.05 30.37
N ILE A 142 7.62 -7.85 30.37
CA ILE A 142 8.36 -6.59 30.55
C ILE A 142 8.87 -6.51 31.99
N ALA A 143 8.04 -6.86 32.97
CA ALA A 143 8.44 -6.89 34.36
C ALA A 143 9.62 -7.85 34.61
N GLN A 144 9.60 -9.05 34.01
CA GLN A 144 10.69 -10.02 34.11
C GLN A 144 11.97 -9.51 33.41
N TYR A 145 11.83 -8.94 32.21
CA TYR A 145 12.96 -8.38 31.47
C TYR A 145 13.64 -7.23 32.23
N LEU A 146 12.86 -6.26 32.72
CA LEU A 146 13.41 -5.12 33.45
C LEU A 146 14.07 -5.53 34.77
N ARG A 147 13.49 -6.50 35.49
CA ARG A 147 14.14 -7.05 36.70
C ARG A 147 15.46 -7.72 36.39
N LYS A 148 15.53 -8.46 35.27
CA LYS A 148 16.77 -9.10 34.82
C LYS A 148 17.84 -8.10 34.40
N VAL A 149 17.46 -7.03 33.70
CA VAL A 149 18.41 -6.03 33.19
C VAL A 149 18.92 -5.12 34.32
N ASN A 150 18.04 -4.71 35.23
CA ASN A 150 18.34 -3.73 36.27
C ASN A 150 18.68 -4.36 37.63
N ASN A 151 18.70 -5.70 37.75
CA ASN A 151 18.85 -6.43 39.01
C ASN A 151 17.87 -5.93 40.10
N ALA A 152 16.66 -5.55 39.69
CA ALA A 152 15.71 -4.90 40.57
C ALA A 152 14.99 -5.90 41.49
N PRO A 153 14.72 -5.53 42.76
CA PRO A 153 14.05 -6.42 43.71
C PRO A 153 12.60 -6.69 43.30
N GLN A 154 12.10 -7.88 43.64
CA GLN A 154 10.75 -8.33 43.28
C GLN A 154 9.63 -7.47 43.88
N SER A 155 9.93 -6.70 44.94
CA SER A 155 9.01 -5.77 45.59
C SER A 155 8.65 -4.54 44.75
N TYR A 156 9.39 -4.25 43.67
CA TYR A 156 9.11 -3.09 42.83
C TYR A 156 7.90 -3.34 41.93
N SER A 157 7.00 -2.35 41.88
CA SER A 157 5.87 -2.35 40.96
C SER A 157 6.34 -2.15 39.52
N ILE A 158 5.57 -2.70 38.58
CA ILE A 158 5.92 -2.66 37.15
C ILE A 158 5.97 -1.20 36.66
N SER A 159 5.03 -0.36 37.09
CA SER A 159 5.02 1.07 36.74
C SER A 159 6.29 1.79 37.20
N ARG A 160 6.82 1.45 38.37
CA ARG A 160 8.09 2.00 38.87
C ARG A 160 9.26 1.53 38.01
N LEU A 161 9.33 0.25 37.69
CA LEU A 161 10.36 -0.31 36.80
C LEU A 161 10.34 0.36 35.42
N CYS A 162 9.16 0.61 34.86
CA CYS A 162 9.00 1.26 33.57
C CYS A 162 9.40 2.75 33.59
N THR A 163 9.25 3.41 34.74
CA THR A 163 9.61 4.82 34.92
C THR A 163 11.10 5.00 35.16
N GLU A 164 11.73 4.08 35.89
CA GLU A 164 13.16 4.12 36.20
C GLU A 164 14.02 3.85 34.95
N ASP A 165 13.56 3.02 34.02
CA ASP A 165 14.30 2.72 32.78
C ASP A 165 13.40 2.66 31.53
N PRO A 166 12.99 3.83 30.99
CA PRO A 166 12.16 3.89 29.79
C PRO A 166 12.88 3.43 28.52
N VAL A 167 14.22 3.39 28.54
CA VAL A 167 15.04 2.98 27.38
C VAL A 167 14.96 1.47 27.19
N SER A 168 15.11 0.70 28.27
CA SER A 168 14.99 -0.77 28.21
C SER A 168 13.55 -1.21 27.92
N VAL A 169 12.55 -0.49 28.45
CA VAL A 169 11.13 -0.69 28.08
C VAL A 169 10.94 -0.56 26.58
N SER A 170 11.43 0.55 26.00
CA SER A 170 11.33 0.81 24.56
C SER A 170 12.05 -0.25 23.73
N ARG A 171 13.23 -0.72 24.17
CA ARG A 171 13.96 -1.81 23.51
C ARG A 171 13.17 -3.11 23.51
N GLN A 172 12.55 -3.47 24.64
CA GLN A 172 11.75 -4.69 24.75
C GLN A 172 10.52 -4.64 23.84
N PHE A 173 9.87 -3.49 23.73
CA PHE A 173 8.80 -3.28 22.76
C PHE A 173 9.27 -3.43 21.32
N ILE A 174 10.43 -2.86 20.98
CA ILE A 174 11.03 -3.01 19.65
C ILE A 174 11.36 -4.47 19.34
N TYR A 175 11.86 -5.23 20.31
CA TYR A 175 12.12 -6.66 20.13
C TYR A 175 10.85 -7.47 19.91
N LYS A 176 9.82 -7.26 20.73
CA LYS A 176 8.50 -7.90 20.54
C LYS A 176 7.89 -7.53 19.18
N PHE A 177 8.01 -6.27 18.78
CA PHE A 177 7.52 -5.83 17.48
C PHE A 177 8.27 -6.49 16.31
N LYS A 178 9.61 -6.54 16.39
CA LYS A 178 10.42 -7.24 15.40
C LYS A 178 10.08 -8.72 15.31
N ASP A 179 9.89 -9.38 16.45
CA ASP A 179 9.52 -10.79 16.51
C ASP A 179 8.12 -11.04 15.92
N PHE A 180 7.17 -10.16 16.20
CA PHE A 180 5.86 -10.17 15.54
C PHE A 180 5.97 -10.06 14.00
N CYS A 181 6.77 -9.12 13.50
CA CYS A 181 6.99 -8.96 12.06
C CYS A 181 7.70 -10.15 11.43
N ASN A 182 8.64 -10.77 12.13
CA ASN A 182 9.42 -11.90 11.62
C ASN A 182 8.63 -13.22 11.66
N SER A 183 7.81 -13.42 12.69
CA SER A 183 6.94 -14.60 12.84
C SER A 183 5.78 -14.64 11.83
N HIS A 184 5.38 -13.48 11.30
CA HIS A 184 4.31 -13.35 10.29
C HIS A 184 4.88 -13.09 8.88
N SER A 185 5.70 -14.03 8.40
CA SER A 185 6.04 -14.16 6.98
C SER A 185 4.81 -14.63 6.15
N PRO A 186 4.76 -14.34 4.84
CA PRO A 186 3.52 -14.09 4.08
C PRO A 186 2.55 -15.27 3.88
N GLU A 187 2.87 -16.48 4.33
CA GLU A 187 2.04 -17.67 4.06
C GLU A 187 0.82 -17.83 4.99
N ARG A 188 0.75 -17.11 6.11
CA ARG A 188 -0.38 -17.19 7.08
C ARG A 188 -1.29 -15.97 7.15
N CYS A 189 -1.11 -14.98 6.27
CA CYS A 189 -1.91 -13.75 6.26
C CYS A 189 -3.29 -13.91 5.57
N SER A 190 -4.01 -15.01 5.81
CA SER A 190 -5.35 -15.22 5.24
C SER A 190 -6.49 -15.21 6.26
N ARG A 191 -6.21 -15.20 7.58
CA ARG A 191 -7.27 -15.37 8.58
C ARG A 191 -7.40 -14.31 9.69
N GLN A 192 -6.43 -13.41 9.89
CA GLN A 192 -6.51 -12.42 10.98
C GLN A 192 -6.52 -10.95 10.57
N SER A 193 -6.35 -10.62 9.29
CA SER A 193 -6.39 -9.24 8.79
C SER A 193 -7.81 -8.72 8.50
N ARG A 194 -8.86 -9.38 9.01
CA ARG A 194 -10.25 -8.85 9.01
C ARG A 194 -10.47 -7.91 10.19
N ALA A 195 -9.62 -6.92 10.32
CA ALA A 195 -9.87 -5.72 11.10
C ALA A 195 -8.89 -4.68 10.59
N ILE A 196 -9.35 -3.43 10.45
CA ILE A 196 -8.59 -2.29 9.96
C ILE A 196 -8.56 -2.19 8.42
N LEU A 197 -9.76 -2.03 7.86
CA LEU A 197 -9.99 -1.22 6.67
C LEU A 197 -11.20 -0.32 6.95
N CYS A 198 -10.92 0.90 7.42
CA CYS A 198 -11.76 2.07 7.22
C CYS A 198 -10.98 3.05 6.34
#